data_AF-A0A4Y2AXV2-F1
#
_entry.id   AF-A0A4Y2AXV2-F1
#
_cell.length_a   1.000
_cell.length_b   1.000
_cell.length_c   1.000
_cell.angle_alpha   90.00
_cell.angle_beta   90.00
_cell.angle_gamma   90.00
#
_symmetry.space_group_name_H-M   'P 1'
#
loop_
_entity.id
_entity.type
_entity.pdbx_description
1 polymer ?
#
loop_
_entity_poly.entity_id
_entity_poly.type
_entity_poly.pdbx_seq_one_letter_code
_entity_poly.pdbx_strand_id
1 'polypeptide(L)'
;MELVRQSFARSSQKSTVRASREPGIPQKTVCNVLRRRLHFKPYRLQLLQHLTPADYAHRFDFCIRMQQAMEDGDELAETLIFSYEATSHLSQCESVGC
;
A
#
# COMPACT_ATOMS: atom_id res chain seq x y z
N MET A 1 -21.48 -6.07 -18.80
CA MET A 1 -20.02 -6.26 -18.57
C MET A 1 -19.31 -4.93 -18.47
N GLU A 2 -19.48 -4.04 -19.47
CA GLU A 2 -18.90 -2.69 -19.49
C GLU A 2 -19.21 -1.90 -18.22
N LEU A 3 -20.43 -2.01 -17.68
CA LEU A 3 -20.84 -1.38 -16.43
C LEU A 3 -19.96 -1.75 -15.23
N VAL A 4 -19.59 -3.04 -15.10
CA VAL A 4 -18.69 -3.50 -14.02
C VAL A 4 -17.29 -2.94 -14.26
N ARG A 5 -16.79 -2.97 -15.50
CA ARG A 5 -15.48 -2.40 -15.82
C ARG A 5 -15.42 -0.91 -15.51
N GLN A 6 -16.42 -0.13 -15.94
CA GLN A 6 -16.52 1.30 -15.69
C GLN A 6 -16.65 1.62 -14.21
N SER A 7 -17.41 0.81 -13.43
CA SER A 7 -17.56 1.06 -11.99
C SER A 7 -16.23 0.92 -11.24
N PHE A 8 -15.43 -0.09 -11.59
CA PHE A 8 -14.13 -0.34 -10.96
C PHE A 8 -13.00 0.52 -11.53
N ALA A 9 -13.15 1.04 -12.76
CA ALA A 9 -12.26 2.07 -13.30
C ALA A 9 -12.46 3.42 -12.58
N ARG A 10 -13.70 3.78 -12.25
CA ARG A 10 -14.02 5.00 -11.47
C ARG A 10 -13.60 4.89 -10.00
N SER A 11 -13.74 3.71 -9.40
CA SER A 11 -13.33 3.46 -8.02
C SER A 11 -12.85 2.02 -7.88
N SER A 12 -11.54 1.85 -7.82
CA SER A 12 -10.91 0.52 -7.65
C SER A 12 -11.24 -0.13 -6.30
N GLN A 13 -11.61 0.68 -5.30
CA GLN A 13 -11.98 0.25 -3.94
C GLN A 13 -13.47 -0.09 -3.78
N LYS A 14 -14.27 -0.01 -4.85
CA LYS A 14 -15.70 -0.33 -4.78
C LYS A 14 -15.90 -1.81 -4.38
N SER A 15 -16.82 -2.07 -3.46
CA SER A 15 -17.10 -3.46 -3.07
C SER A 15 -17.90 -4.18 -4.14
N THR A 16 -17.71 -5.51 -4.27
CA THR A 16 -18.49 -6.35 -5.20
C THR A 16 -19.98 -6.33 -4.90
N VAL A 17 -20.37 -6.17 -3.64
CA VAL A 17 -21.77 -5.99 -3.21
C VAL A 17 -22.35 -4.69 -3.76
N ARG A 18 -21.62 -3.57 -3.66
CA ARG A 18 -22.08 -2.28 -4.20
C ARG A 18 -22.15 -2.30 -5.73
N ALA A 19 -21.13 -2.87 -6.37
CA ALA A 19 -21.10 -3.05 -7.82
C ALA A 19 -22.17 -4.03 -8.34
N SER A 20 -22.74 -4.87 -7.47
CA SER A 20 -23.88 -5.73 -7.77
C SER A 20 -25.21 -4.96 -7.73
N ARG A 21 -25.40 -4.07 -6.76
CA ARG A 21 -26.66 -3.34 -6.52
C ARG A 21 -27.00 -2.31 -7.59
N GLU A 22 -26.03 -1.48 -8.00
CA GLU A 22 -26.25 -0.40 -8.97
C GLU A 22 -26.79 -0.88 -10.33
N PRO A 23 -26.21 -1.92 -10.97
CA PRO A 23 -26.69 -2.44 -12.24
C PRO A 23 -27.63 -3.65 -12.13
N GLY A 24 -28.04 -4.06 -10.91
CA GLY A 24 -28.87 -5.26 -10.71
C GLY A 24 -28.19 -6.58 -11.09
N ILE A 25 -26.87 -6.61 -11.16
CA ILE A 25 -26.10 -7.80 -11.56
C ILE A 25 -25.84 -8.65 -10.32
N PRO A 26 -26.09 -9.98 -10.33
CA PRO A 26 -25.73 -10.84 -9.20
C PRO A 26 -24.25 -10.73 -8.81
N GLN A 27 -23.96 -10.63 -7.52
CA GLN A 27 -22.59 -10.47 -7.01
C GLN A 27 -21.63 -11.56 -7.52
N LYS A 28 -22.11 -12.81 -7.67
CA LYS A 28 -21.33 -13.93 -8.21
C LYS A 28 -20.85 -13.64 -9.64
N THR A 29 -21.70 -13.03 -10.46
CA THR A 29 -21.35 -12.61 -11.83
C THR A 29 -20.31 -11.50 -11.80
N VAL A 30 -20.44 -10.51 -10.92
CA VAL A 30 -19.43 -9.46 -10.71
C VAL A 30 -18.07 -10.07 -10.34
N CYS A 31 -18.03 -10.99 -9.36
CA CYS A 31 -16.81 -11.70 -8.97
C CYS A 31 -16.18 -12.49 -10.12
N ASN A 32 -17.00 -13.19 -10.91
CA ASN A 32 -16.53 -13.94 -12.08
C ASN A 32 -15.91 -13.02 -13.15
N VAL A 33 -16.56 -11.89 -13.44
CA VAL A 33 -16.05 -10.90 -14.40
C VAL A 33 -14.71 -10.34 -13.94
N LEU A 34 -14.62 -9.94 -12.67
CA LEU A 34 -13.38 -9.38 -12.12
C LEU A 34 -12.23 -10.39 -12.18
N ARG A 35 -12.45 -11.64 -11.74
CA ARG A 35 -11.37 -12.65 -11.65
C ARG A 35 -11.01 -13.27 -12.99
N ARG A 36 -12.00 -13.62 -13.82
CA ARG A 36 -11.81 -14.47 -15.01
C ARG A 36 -11.71 -13.70 -16.31
N ARG A 37 -12.27 -12.48 -16.39
CA ARG A 37 -12.32 -11.71 -17.65
C ARG A 37 -11.50 -10.44 -17.59
N LEU A 38 -11.58 -9.69 -16.49
CA LEU A 38 -10.82 -8.45 -16.31
C LEU A 38 -9.45 -8.67 -15.67
N HIS A 39 -9.17 -9.89 -15.18
CA HIS A 39 -7.97 -10.23 -14.42
C HIS A 39 -7.63 -9.20 -13.34
N PHE A 40 -8.69 -8.63 -12.73
CA PHE A 40 -8.58 -7.52 -11.81
C PHE A 40 -7.87 -7.98 -10.54
N LYS A 41 -6.74 -7.34 -10.24
CA LYS A 41 -5.99 -7.54 -9.01
C LYS A 41 -6.43 -6.44 -8.04
N PRO A 42 -7.28 -6.74 -7.05
CA PRO A 42 -7.69 -5.73 -6.08
C PRO A 42 -6.44 -5.16 -5.39
N TYR A 43 -6.47 -3.85 -5.14
CA TYR A 43 -5.36 -3.15 -4.50
C TYR A 43 -5.06 -3.77 -3.13
N ARG A 44 -3.78 -4.01 -2.83
CA ARG A 44 -3.35 -4.51 -1.53
C ARG A 44 -3.53 -3.37 -0.52
N LEU A 45 -4.40 -3.55 0.48
CA LEU A 45 -4.51 -2.59 1.58
C LEU A 45 -3.16 -2.53 2.29
N GLN A 46 -2.53 -1.36 2.26
CA GLN A 46 -1.31 -1.06 3.02
C GLN A 46 -1.69 -0.08 4.13
N LEU A 47 -1.30 -0.39 5.36
CA LEU A 47 -1.34 0.59 6.44
C LEU A 47 -0.16 1.54 6.23
N LEU A 48 -0.46 2.77 5.83
CA LEU A 48 0.53 3.82 5.62
C LEU A 48 0.35 4.89 6.68
N GLN A 49 1.44 5.53 7.09
CA GLN A 49 1.38 6.72 7.94
C GLN A 49 0.57 7.80 7.20
N HIS A 50 -0.35 8.46 7.92
CA HIS A 50 -1.07 9.60 7.38
C HIS A 50 -0.10 10.78 7.21
N LEU A 51 -0.05 11.36 6.00
CA LEU A 51 0.79 12.52 5.70
C LEU A 51 -0.07 13.76 5.58
N THR A 52 0.33 14.80 6.29
CA THR A 52 -0.20 16.16 6.16
C THR A 52 0.40 16.85 4.93
N PRO A 53 -0.22 17.92 4.39
CA PRO A 53 0.33 18.68 3.28
C PRO A 53 1.78 19.18 3.50
N ALA A 54 2.12 19.55 4.74
CA ALA A 54 3.47 20.00 5.09
C ALA A 54 4.51 18.86 5.03
N ASP A 55 4.11 17.63 5.40
CA ASP A 55 5.01 16.47 5.37
C ASP A 55 5.55 16.18 3.98
N TYR A 56 4.78 16.47 2.92
CA TYR A 56 5.27 16.28 1.54
C TYR A 56 6.47 17.16 1.24
N ALA A 57 6.43 18.44 1.61
CA ALA A 57 7.54 19.36 1.42
C ALA A 57 8.75 18.94 2.26
N HIS A 58 8.55 18.67 3.55
CA HIS A 58 9.64 18.26 4.44
C HIS A 58 10.33 16.96 4.00
N ARG A 59 9.55 15.97 3.54
CA ARG A 59 10.11 14.72 3.03
C ARG A 59 10.84 14.92 1.71
N PHE A 60 10.32 15.75 0.83
CA PHE A 60 10.98 16.07 -0.44
C PHE A 60 12.32 16.77 -0.19
N ASP A 61 12.35 17.81 0.64
CA ASP A 61 13.57 18.55 0.97
C ASP A 61 14.60 17.66 1.67
N PHE A 62 14.15 16.76 2.54
CA PHE A 62 15.03 15.75 3.15
C PHE A 62 15.66 14.85 2.08
N CYS A 63 14.86 14.29 1.17
CA CYS A 63 15.37 13.41 0.12
C CYS A 63 16.38 14.12 -0.80
N ILE A 64 16.09 15.37 -1.21
CA ILE A 64 17.00 16.15 -2.05
C ILE A 64 18.32 16.42 -1.32
N ARG A 65 18.26 16.86 -0.05
CA ARG A 65 19.46 17.12 0.74
C ARG A 65 20.31 15.87 0.95
N MET A 66 19.65 14.73 1.24
CA MET A 66 20.35 13.46 1.43
C MET A 66 20.99 12.98 0.13
N GLN A 67 20.30 13.15 -1.00
CA GLN A 67 20.84 12.81 -2.31
C GLN A 67 22.09 13.66 -2.64
N GLN A 68 22.02 14.97 -2.44
CA GLN A 68 23.15 15.87 -2.65
C GLN A 68 24.34 15.52 -1.73
N ALA A 69 24.08 15.30 -0.44
CA ALA A 69 25.11 14.89 0.51
C ALA A 69 25.82 13.59 0.09
N MET A 70 25.08 12.65 -0.52
CA MET A 70 25.66 11.41 -1.05
C MET A 70 26.44 11.59 -2.35
N GLU A 71 26.03 12.51 -3.22
CA GLU A 71 26.70 12.78 -4.51
C GLU A 71 27.98 13.62 -4.32
N ASP A 72 27.95 14.59 -3.41
CA ASP A 72 29.01 15.56 -3.20
C ASP A 72 30.11 15.06 -2.23
N GLY A 73 29.95 13.86 -1.65
CA GLY A 73 30.89 13.31 -0.64
C GLY A 73 30.89 14.12 0.65
N ASP A 74 29.71 14.59 1.07
CA ASP A 74 29.53 15.38 2.30
C ASP A 74 29.85 14.54 3.54
N GLU A 75 30.48 15.16 4.55
CA GLU A 75 30.76 14.56 5.86
C GLU A 75 29.51 13.93 6.49
N LEU A 76 28.34 14.50 6.24
CA LEU A 76 27.05 13.94 6.65
C LEU A 76 26.86 12.51 6.12
N ALA A 77 27.22 12.23 4.86
CA ALA A 77 27.08 10.89 4.28
C ALA A 77 28.05 9.89 4.90
N GLU A 78 29.24 10.35 5.34
CA GLU A 78 30.25 9.50 5.98
C GLU A 78 29.96 9.21 7.45
N THR A 79 29.25 10.12 8.14
CA THR A 79 29.04 10.06 9.60
C THR A 79 27.62 9.68 10.02
N LEU A 80 26.66 9.63 9.10
CA LEU A 80 25.27 9.33 9.41
C LEU A 80 25.10 7.89 9.90
N ILE A 81 24.55 7.75 11.12
CA ILE A 81 24.21 6.45 11.72
C ILE A 81 22.70 6.42 11.99
N PHE A 82 22.03 5.36 11.54
CA PHE A 82 20.62 5.12 11.84
C PHE A 82 20.48 4.22 13.07
N SER A 83 19.80 4.70 14.10
CA SER A 83 19.33 3.86 15.21
C SER A 83 17.83 3.58 15.02
N TYR A 84 17.46 2.30 14.98
CA TYR A 84 16.06 1.88 15.03
C TYR A 84 15.87 0.83 16.12
N GLU A 85 14.76 0.90 16.82
CA GLU A 85 14.34 -0.12 17.80
C GLU A 85 13.04 -0.75 17.28
N ALA A 86 12.98 -2.08 17.28
CA ALA A 86 11.82 -2.82 16.80
C ALA A 86 11.30 -3.77 17.89
N THR A 87 10.09 -3.51 18.38
CA THR A 87 9.41 -4.38 19.34
C THR A 87 8.84 -5.59 18.60
N SER A 88 9.37 -6.78 18.90
CA SER A 88 8.82 -8.05 18.39
C SER A 88 8.07 -8.79 19.50
N HIS A 89 6.87 -9.27 19.20
CA HIS A 89 6.13 -10.16 20.10
C HIS A 89 6.60 -11.60 19.89
N LEU A 90 7.31 -12.16 20.86
CA LEU A 90 7.60 -13.59 20.91
C LEU A 90 6.38 -14.31 21.50
N SER A 91 5.45 -14.74 20.66
CA SER A 91 4.42 -15.69 21.07
C SER A 91 5.04 -17.08 21.24
N GLN A 92 5.41 -17.41 22.48
CA GLN A 92 5.70 -18.74 23.04
C GLN A 92 6.56 -19.68 22.20
N CYS A 93 7.86 -19.71 22.52
CA CYS A 93 8.68 -20.90 22.33
C CYS A 93 8.23 -21.92 23.40
N GLU A 94 7.39 -22.88 23.03
CA GLU A 94 7.24 -24.10 23.83
C GLU A 94 8.55 -24.89 23.66
N SER A 95 9.36 -24.92 24.71
CA SER A 95 10.42 -25.92 24.85
C SER A 95 9.76 -27.29 25.00
N VAL A 96 9.41 -27.91 23.87
CA VAL A 96 9.20 -29.36 23.81
C VAL A 96 10.59 -29.97 23.75
N GLY A 97 11.01 -30.57 24.86
CA GLY A 97 12.23 -31.36 24.90
C GLY A 97 12.15 -32.50 23.89
N CYS A 98 13.21 -32.65 23.10
CA CYS A 98 13.81 -33.94 22.78
C CYS A 98 15.28 -33.72 22.43
#